data_AF-A0A1X6NHZ3-F1
#
_entry.id   AF-A0A1X6NHZ3-F1
#
_cell.length_a   1.000
_cell.length_b   1.000
_cell.length_c   1.000
_cell.angle_alpha   90.00
_cell.angle_beta   90.00
_cell.angle_gamma   90.00
#
_symmetry.space_group_name_H-M   'P 1'
#
loop_
_entity.id
_entity.type
_entity.pdbx_description
1 polymer ?
#
loop_
_entity_poly.entity_id
_entity_poly.type
_entity_poly.pdbx_seq_one_letter_code
_entity_poly.pdbx_strand_id
1 'polypeptide(L)'
;APAAGYEVVLDSRQQRCVTEELEPGTHMRGVVTVADAAPGVDISLFLSDPAGKIIIHKRSVSEHAFAFHTPARVAHRGGPPSLPHLPYKLCLRASRVPLTLPGRRAAGPTARRVRVRLFPAVPPPPPPGLLVNDHTRAVAATVAEVSVSVQRLVQGVADLRARAEAVERQNEAVASWVVGG
;
A
#
# COMPACT_ATOMS: atom_id res chain seq x y z
N ALA A 1 -4.88 0.04 -9.99
CA ALA A 1 -4.22 -1.18 -9.47
C ALA A 1 -3.76 -0.92 -8.03
N PRO A 2 -3.59 -1.94 -7.16
CA PRO A 2 -2.94 -1.74 -5.85
C PRO A 2 -1.53 -1.19 -6.05
N ALA A 3 -1.10 -0.27 -5.17
CA ALA A 3 0.28 0.19 -5.11
C ALA A 3 1.20 -0.93 -4.62
N ALA A 4 0.70 -1.75 -3.70
CA ALA A 4 1.41 -2.93 -3.24
C ALA A 4 0.44 -4.01 -2.74
N GLY A 5 0.89 -5.27 -2.78
CA GLY A 5 0.11 -6.42 -2.36
C GLY A 5 0.98 -7.53 -1.80
N TYR A 6 0.55 -8.09 -0.66
CA TYR A 6 1.26 -9.15 0.04
C TYR A 6 0.31 -10.30 0.32
N GLU A 7 0.84 -11.52 0.22
CA GLU A 7 0.14 -12.72 0.64
C GLU A 7 1.06 -13.49 1.59
N VAL A 8 0.56 -13.76 2.79
CA VAL A 8 1.34 -14.40 3.86
C VAL A 8 0.52 -15.52 4.45
N VAL A 9 1.16 -16.66 4.69
CA VAL A 9 0.59 -17.76 5.45
C VAL A 9 1.13 -17.69 6.88
N LEU A 10 0.24 -17.66 7.86
CA LEU A 10 0.55 -17.54 9.28
C LEU A 10 0.08 -18.78 10.02
N ASP A 11 1.00 -19.53 10.61
CA ASP A 11 0.63 -20.56 11.57
C ASP A 11 0.23 -19.95 12.91
N SER A 12 -0.48 -20.75 13.70
CA SER A 12 -0.85 -20.40 15.06
C SER A 12 0.35 -19.89 15.86
N ARG A 13 0.20 -18.74 16.55
CA ARG A 13 1.24 -18.05 17.34
C ARG A 13 2.35 -17.36 16.53
N GLN A 14 2.33 -17.40 15.20
CA GLN A 14 3.28 -16.64 14.40
C GLN A 14 2.89 -15.17 14.29
N GLN A 15 3.91 -14.33 14.13
CA GLN A 15 3.76 -12.95 13.72
C GLN A 15 4.65 -12.72 12.50
N ARG A 16 4.12 -12.03 11.50
CA ARG A 16 4.89 -11.56 10.34
C ARG A 16 4.70 -10.07 10.22
N CYS A 17 5.77 -9.37 9.87
CA CYS A 17 5.74 -7.94 9.64
C CYS A 17 6.37 -7.63 8.28
N VAL A 18 5.82 -6.64 7.60
CA VAL A 18 6.35 -6.05 6.38
C VAL A 18 6.60 -4.57 6.66
N THR A 19 7.69 -4.04 6.13
CA THR A 19 8.00 -2.61 6.20
C THR A 19 7.75 -2.01 4.83
N GLU A 20 6.99 -0.93 4.79
CA GLU A 20 6.66 -0.18 3.59
C GLU A 20 7.23 1.22 3.66
N GLU A 21 8.02 1.57 2.65
CA GLU A 21 8.63 2.87 2.48
C GLU A 21 7.63 3.80 1.77
N LEU A 22 6.97 4.66 2.54
CA LEU A 22 5.92 5.53 2.03
C LEU A 22 6.42 6.96 1.86
N GLU A 23 6.01 7.61 0.78
CA GLU A 23 6.31 9.03 0.61
C GLU A 23 5.55 9.88 1.65
N PRO A 24 6.16 10.95 2.19
CA PRO A 24 5.47 11.89 3.07
C PRO A 24 4.28 12.58 2.39
N GLY A 25 3.24 12.92 3.15
CA GLY A 25 2.02 13.57 2.65
C GLY A 25 1.13 12.67 1.78
N THR A 26 1.34 11.35 1.79
CA THR A 26 0.51 10.40 1.05
C THR A 26 -0.67 9.92 1.86
N HIS A 27 -1.82 9.82 1.21
CA HIS A 27 -2.98 9.14 1.76
C HIS A 27 -2.98 7.69 1.28
N MET A 28 -3.12 6.77 2.21
CA MET A 28 -3.06 5.33 1.95
C MET A 28 -4.35 4.67 2.41
N ARG A 29 -4.86 3.75 1.59
CA ARG A 29 -5.95 2.84 1.95
C ARG A 29 -5.43 1.41 1.92
N GLY A 30 -5.64 0.68 3.01
CA GLY A 30 -5.34 -0.74 3.09
C GLY A 30 -6.60 -1.59 3.13
N VAL A 31 -6.54 -2.77 2.54
CA VAL A 31 -7.56 -3.82 2.68
C VAL A 31 -6.86 -5.10 3.08
N VAL A 32 -7.31 -5.72 4.16
CA VAL A 32 -6.86 -7.03 4.65
C VAL A 32 -8.00 -8.02 4.50
N THR A 33 -7.71 -9.15 3.89
CA THR A 33 -8.64 -10.28 3.75
C THR A 33 -7.95 -11.55 4.19
N VAL A 34 -8.56 -12.30 5.12
CA VAL A 34 -8.09 -13.60 5.57
C VAL A 34 -8.87 -14.67 4.81
N ALA A 35 -8.16 -15.43 3.97
CA ALA A 35 -8.73 -16.55 3.26
C ALA A 35 -8.96 -17.72 4.24
N ASP A 36 -10.13 -18.33 4.10
CA ASP A 36 -10.67 -19.45 4.86
C ASP A 36 -10.69 -19.25 6.39
N ALA A 37 -11.91 -19.27 6.94
CA ALA A 37 -12.16 -19.21 8.37
C ALA A 37 -11.79 -20.54 9.05
N ALA A 38 -10.49 -20.90 9.09
CA ALA A 38 -10.04 -22.08 9.82
C ALA A 38 -10.34 -21.90 11.33
N PRO A 39 -11.19 -22.73 11.95
CA PRO A 39 -11.63 -22.52 13.32
C PRO A 39 -10.45 -22.58 14.30
N GLY A 40 -10.42 -21.65 15.27
CA GLY A 40 -9.42 -21.66 16.35
C GLY A 40 -8.15 -20.83 16.12
N VAL A 41 -8.07 -20.06 15.02
CA VAL A 41 -6.98 -19.10 14.79
C VAL A 41 -7.54 -17.72 14.47
N ASP A 42 -7.20 -16.73 15.30
CA ASP A 42 -7.56 -15.32 15.11
C ASP A 42 -6.37 -14.52 14.60
N ILE A 43 -6.62 -13.65 13.62
CA ILE A 43 -5.60 -12.74 13.08
C ILE A 43 -5.81 -11.35 13.67
N SER A 44 -4.73 -10.76 14.18
CA SER A 44 -4.68 -9.36 14.59
C SER A 44 -3.75 -8.57 13.68
N LEU A 45 -4.20 -7.38 13.29
CA LEU A 45 -3.48 -6.41 12.48
C LEU A 45 -2.93 -5.29 13.37
N PHE A 46 -1.68 -4.92 13.11
CA PHE A 46 -1.01 -3.76 13.69
C PHE A 46 -0.33 -2.97 12.57
N LEU A 47 -0.51 -1.66 12.55
CA LEU A 47 0.27 -0.75 11.72
C LEU A 47 0.94 0.26 12.64
N SER A 48 2.28 0.34 12.57
CA SER A 48 3.04 1.35 13.29
C SER A 48 3.70 2.33 12.34
N ASP A 49 3.80 3.58 12.80
CA ASP A 49 4.55 4.63 12.13
C ASP A 49 6.08 4.44 12.29
N PRO A 50 6.91 5.27 11.64
CA PRO A 50 8.37 5.19 11.74
C PRO A 50 8.92 5.40 13.16
N ALA A 51 8.18 6.07 14.04
CA ALA A 51 8.54 6.25 15.44
C ALA A 51 8.17 5.02 16.30
N GLY A 52 7.56 3.99 15.69
CA GLY A 52 7.10 2.78 16.38
C GLY A 52 5.74 2.93 17.07
N LYS A 53 5.04 4.06 16.90
CA LYS A 53 3.70 4.27 17.46
C LYS A 53 2.69 3.51 16.62
N ILE A 54 1.86 2.70 17.29
CA ILE A 54 0.79 1.95 16.63
C ILE A 54 -0.33 2.93 16.27
N ILE A 55 -0.55 3.13 14.97
CA ILE A 55 -1.60 3.99 14.43
C ILE A 55 -2.88 3.21 14.10
N ILE A 56 -2.77 1.91 13.83
CA ILE A 56 -3.92 1.04 13.59
C ILE A 56 -3.72 -0.27 14.33
N HIS A 57 -4.75 -0.71 15.05
CA HIS A 57 -4.80 -2.01 15.70
C HIS A 57 -6.21 -2.58 15.57
N LYS A 58 -6.31 -3.77 14.97
CA LYS A 58 -7.58 -4.49 14.82
C LYS A 58 -7.39 -5.95 15.19
N ARG A 59 -8.21 -6.46 16.10
CA ARG A 59 -8.25 -7.88 16.48
C ARG A 59 -9.28 -8.65 15.67
N SER A 60 -9.10 -9.96 15.58
CA SER A 60 -10.00 -10.92 14.92
C SER A 60 -10.44 -10.46 13.52
N VAL A 61 -9.44 -10.14 12.68
CA VAL A 61 -9.62 -9.68 11.31
C VAL A 61 -10.04 -10.85 10.43
N SER A 62 -11.20 -10.74 9.79
CA SER A 62 -11.63 -11.58 8.66
C SER A 62 -11.50 -10.79 7.35
N GLU A 63 -12.17 -9.65 7.29
CA GLU A 63 -12.01 -8.63 6.27
C GLU A 63 -12.02 -7.26 6.93
N HIS A 64 -11.05 -6.41 6.59
CA HIS A 64 -10.96 -5.07 7.15
C HIS A 64 -10.32 -4.09 6.17
N ALA A 65 -11.01 -2.98 5.92
CA ALA A 65 -10.46 -1.83 5.23
C ALA A 65 -10.07 -0.74 6.24
N PHE A 66 -8.93 -0.10 6.00
CA PHE A 66 -8.42 0.99 6.82
C PHE A 66 -7.81 2.08 5.95
N ALA A 67 -7.69 3.29 6.50
CA ALA A 67 -7.03 4.40 5.82
C ALA A 67 -6.17 5.19 6.82
N PHE A 68 -5.06 5.73 6.34
CA PHE A 68 -4.17 6.60 7.11
C PHE A 68 -3.49 7.60 6.17
N HIS A 69 -2.90 8.65 6.74
CA HIS A 69 -2.09 9.61 6.00
C HIS A 69 -0.71 9.68 6.62
N THR A 70 0.32 9.80 5.78
CA THR A 70 1.67 10.07 6.26
C THR A 70 1.83 11.57 6.51
N PRO A 71 2.62 11.96 7.53
CA PRO A 71 2.84 13.38 7.80
C PRO A 71 3.52 14.04 6.59
N ALA A 72 3.14 15.29 6.29
CA ALA A 72 3.78 16.07 5.24
C ALA A 72 5.24 16.38 5.60
N ARG A 73 6.11 16.54 4.60
CA ARG A 73 7.45 17.08 4.85
C ARG A 73 7.31 18.49 5.37
N VAL A 74 7.69 18.70 6.63
CA VAL A 74 7.82 20.05 7.14
C VAL A 74 9.21 20.54 6.75
N ALA A 75 9.27 21.48 5.81
CA ALA A 75 10.51 22.16 5.43
C ALA A 75 10.93 23.10 6.57
N HIS A 76 11.46 22.54 7.66
CA HIS A 76 12.10 23.36 8.67
C HIS A 76 13.51 23.73 8.19
N ARG A 77 13.75 25.04 8.11
CA ARG A 77 15.06 25.65 7.82
C ARG A 77 16.03 25.23 8.94
N GLY A 78 16.78 24.14 8.75
CA GLY A 78 17.78 23.63 9.71
C GLY A 78 17.42 22.35 10.48
N GLY A 79 16.31 21.68 10.15
CA GLY A 79 16.03 20.34 10.69
C GLY A 79 16.89 19.26 10.02
N PRO A 80 17.09 18.09 10.65
CA PRO A 80 17.73 16.95 10.00
C PRO A 80 17.03 16.64 8.68
N PRO A 81 17.74 16.14 7.66
CA PRO A 81 17.18 15.89 6.34
C PRO A 81 15.92 15.03 6.50
N SER A 82 14.78 15.56 6.08
CA SER A 82 13.52 14.81 6.03
C SER A 82 13.77 13.55 5.22
N LEU A 83 13.57 12.37 5.83
CA LEU A 83 13.79 11.10 5.15
C LEU A 83 13.01 11.06 3.82
N PRO A 84 13.60 10.50 2.75
CA PRO A 84 12.95 10.46 1.45
C PRO A 84 11.63 9.69 1.50
N HIS A 85 11.64 8.60 2.26
CA HIS A 85 10.52 7.72 2.55
C HIS A 85 10.40 7.48 4.06
N LEU A 86 9.20 7.15 4.50
CA LEU A 86 8.86 6.87 5.89
C LEU A 86 8.59 5.37 6.03
N PRO A 87 9.38 4.62 6.84
CA PRO A 87 9.22 3.20 7.03
C PRO A 87 8.03 2.90 7.95
N TYR A 88 6.88 2.57 7.36
CA TYR A 88 5.71 2.09 8.11
C TYR A 88 5.76 0.57 8.23
N LYS A 89 5.48 0.05 9.43
CA LYS A 89 5.55 -1.39 9.69
C LYS A 89 4.16 -1.97 9.89
N LEU A 90 3.77 -2.88 9.01
CA LEU A 90 2.52 -3.63 9.07
C LEU A 90 2.80 -5.03 9.61
N CYS A 91 2.25 -5.36 10.77
CA CYS A 91 2.36 -6.66 11.40
C CYS A 91 1.03 -7.39 11.46
N LEU A 92 1.05 -8.67 11.11
CA LEU A 92 -0.05 -9.61 11.25
C LEU A 92 0.35 -10.67 12.28
N ARG A 93 -0.49 -10.87 13.29
CA ARG A 93 -0.25 -11.84 14.35
C ARG A 93 -1.38 -12.85 14.41
N ALA A 94 -1.05 -14.12 14.30
CA ALA A 94 -1.97 -15.22 14.51
C ALA A 94 -1.95 -15.65 15.99
N SER A 95 -3.13 -15.70 16.60
CA SER A 95 -3.34 -16.16 17.97
C SER A 95 -4.23 -17.39 17.96
N ARG A 96 -3.93 -18.38 18.81
CA ARG A 96 -4.85 -19.50 19.02
C ARG A 96 -6.03 -19.01 19.84
N VAL A 97 -7.23 -19.31 19.36
CA VAL A 97 -8.45 -19.21 20.15
C VAL A 97 -8.75 -20.60 20.69
N PRO A 98 -8.82 -20.78 22.03
CA PRO A 98 -9.23 -22.06 22.58
C PRO A 98 -10.66 -22.36 22.12
N LEU A 99 -10.81 -23.38 21.27
CA LEU A 99 -12.12 -23.89 20.90
C LEU A 99 -12.68 -24.65 22.10
N THR A 100 -13.73 -24.13 22.72
CA THR A 100 -14.43 -24.73 23.86
C THR A 100 -15.34 -25.88 23.39
N LEU A 101 -14.79 -26.86 22.70
CA LEU A 101 -15.48 -28.10 22.35
C LEU A 101 -14.74 -29.28 23.00
N PRO A 102 -15.26 -29.83 24.11
CA PRO A 102 -14.65 -30.99 24.75
C PRO A 102 -14.66 -32.18 23.79
N GLY A 103 -13.52 -32.84 23.63
CA GLY A 103 -13.42 -34.16 22.98
C GLY A 103 -13.03 -34.20 21.51
N ARG A 104 -12.89 -33.07 20.80
CA ARG A 104 -12.45 -33.07 19.39
C ARG A 104 -11.13 -32.32 19.24
N ARG A 105 -10.02 -33.03 19.00
CA ARG A 105 -8.83 -32.40 18.43
C ARG A 105 -9.26 -31.81 17.09
N ALA A 106 -9.29 -30.48 16.98
CA ALA A 106 -9.57 -29.82 15.71
C ALA A 106 -8.42 -30.18 14.74
N ALA A 107 -8.62 -31.21 13.93
CA ALA A 107 -7.73 -31.62 12.84
C ALA A 107 -7.94 -30.69 11.62
N GLY A 108 -8.07 -29.40 11.89
CA GLY A 108 -8.21 -28.36 10.87
C GLY A 108 -6.88 -27.68 10.60
N PRO A 109 -6.74 -27.03 9.43
CA PRO A 109 -5.53 -26.27 9.12
C PRO A 109 -5.28 -25.20 10.20
N THR A 110 -4.11 -25.24 10.84
CA THR A 110 -3.67 -24.26 11.85
C THR A 110 -3.05 -23.01 11.23
N ALA A 111 -2.95 -22.99 9.90
CA ALA A 111 -2.39 -21.93 9.10
C ALA A 111 -3.50 -21.08 8.48
N ARG A 112 -3.35 -19.77 8.54
CA ARG A 112 -4.26 -18.79 7.93
C ARG A 112 -3.53 -18.05 6.82
N ARG A 113 -4.15 -17.97 5.65
CA ARG A 113 -3.63 -17.21 4.53
C ARG A 113 -4.23 -15.81 4.57
N VAL A 114 -3.39 -14.79 4.66
CA VAL A 114 -3.79 -13.40 4.76
C VAL A 114 -3.28 -12.66 3.54
N ARG A 115 -4.18 -11.95 2.87
CA ARG A 115 -3.87 -11.04 1.78
C ARG A 115 -4.04 -9.61 2.25
N VAL A 116 -3.04 -8.78 1.97
CA VAL A 116 -3.05 -7.35 2.27
C VAL A 116 -2.82 -6.61 0.96
N ARG A 117 -3.64 -5.60 0.70
CA ARG A 117 -3.51 -4.73 -0.48
C ARG A 117 -3.51 -3.28 -0.04
N LEU A 118 -2.52 -2.52 -0.50
CA LEU A 118 -2.40 -1.09 -0.26
C LEU A 118 -2.68 -0.33 -1.54
N PHE A 119 -3.41 0.76 -1.42
CA PHE A 119 -3.83 1.64 -2.51
C PHE A 119 -3.47 3.07 -2.13
N PRO A 120 -2.96 3.88 -3.09
CA PRO A 120 -2.97 5.32 -2.91
C PRO A 120 -4.42 5.76 -2.82
N ALA A 121 -4.76 6.52 -1.79
CA ALA A 121 -6.06 7.13 -1.63
C ALA A 121 -5.98 8.60 -2.09
N VAL A 122 -7.02 9.06 -2.78
CA VAL A 122 -7.18 10.50 -3.02
C VAL A 122 -7.67 11.13 -1.72
N PRO A 123 -7.08 12.25 -1.25
CA PRO A 123 -7.58 12.93 -0.06
C PRO A 123 -9.07 13.25 -0.24
N PRO A 124 -9.91 13.03 0.78
CA PRO A 124 -11.31 13.42 0.70
C PRO A 124 -11.39 14.94 0.47
N PRO A 125 -12.36 15.42 -0.33
CA PRO A 125 -12.55 16.85 -0.50
C PRO A 125 -12.78 17.50 0.88
N PRO A 126 -12.23 18.70 1.13
CA PRO A 126 -12.42 19.37 2.41
C PRO A 126 -13.92 19.57 2.69
N PRO A 127 -14.36 19.46 3.95
CA PRO A 127 -15.75 19.69 4.32
C PRO A 127 -16.23 21.06 3.80
N PRO A 128 -17.43 21.16 3.24
CA PRO A 128 -18.02 22.46 2.91
C PRO A 128 -18.09 23.32 4.18
N GLY A 129 -17.58 24.55 4.13
CA GLY A 129 -17.69 25.52 5.23
C GLY A 129 -16.45 25.69 6.12
N LEU A 130 -15.35 24.95 5.88
CA LEU A 130 -14.05 25.39 6.40
C LEU A 130 -13.59 26.60 5.58
N LEU A 131 -13.39 27.75 6.24
CA LEU A 131 -12.73 28.92 5.66
C LEU A 131 -11.27 28.56 5.38
N VAL A 132 -11.06 27.87 4.27
CA VAL A 132 -9.76 27.65 3.66
C VAL A 132 -9.32 29.02 3.14
N ASN A 133 -8.32 29.64 3.78
CA ASN A 133 -7.68 30.88 3.29
C ASN A 133 -7.48 30.75 1.77
N ASP A 134 -7.77 31.80 0.98
CA ASP A 134 -7.72 31.72 -0.48
C ASP A 134 -6.38 31.19 -1.01
N HIS A 135 -5.31 31.35 -0.23
CA HIS A 135 -4.00 30.79 -0.49
C HIS A 135 -3.95 29.25 -0.46
N THR A 136 -4.59 28.59 0.51
CA THR A 136 -4.65 27.12 0.57
C THR A 136 -5.57 26.53 -0.49
N ARG A 137 -6.63 27.27 -0.91
CA ARG A 137 -7.46 26.88 -2.06
C ARG A 137 -6.68 27.00 -3.37
N ALA A 138 -5.91 28.09 -3.55
CA ALA A 138 -5.06 28.27 -4.71
C ALA A 138 -4.01 27.17 -4.81
N VAL A 139 -3.30 26.86 -3.72
CA VAL A 139 -2.29 25.80 -3.67
C VAL A 139 -2.90 24.42 -3.93
N ALA A 140 -4.08 24.11 -3.37
CA ALA A 140 -4.76 22.84 -3.64
C ALA A 140 -5.16 22.69 -5.12
N ALA A 141 -5.63 23.78 -5.75
CA ALA A 141 -5.92 23.79 -7.19
C ALA A 141 -4.63 23.60 -8.02
N THR A 142 -3.53 24.25 -7.64
CA THR A 142 -2.25 24.08 -8.34
C THR A 142 -1.71 22.65 -8.19
N VAL A 143 -1.84 22.05 -7.00
CA VAL A 143 -1.42 20.66 -6.75
C VAL A 143 -2.25 19.66 -7.55
N ALA A 144 -3.58 19.87 -7.64
CA ALA A 144 -4.45 19.06 -8.48
C ALA A 144 -4.07 19.18 -9.98
N GLU A 145 -3.75 20.37 -10.45
CA GLU A 145 -3.33 20.59 -11.84
C GLU A 145 -1.95 19.98 -12.15
N VAL A 146 -1.00 20.11 -11.22
CA VAL A 146 0.33 19.51 -11.32
C VAL A 146 0.23 17.98 -11.30
N SER A 147 -0.57 17.39 -10.41
CA SER A 147 -0.75 15.93 -10.35
C SER A 147 -1.37 15.35 -11.62
N VAL A 148 -2.34 16.02 -12.24
CA VAL A 148 -2.88 15.63 -13.54
C VAL A 148 -1.81 15.74 -14.64
N SER A 149 -0.99 16.78 -14.59
CA SER A 149 0.11 16.99 -15.55
C SER A 149 1.19 15.91 -15.42
N VAL A 150 1.57 15.55 -14.19
CA VAL A 150 2.52 14.46 -13.91
C VAL A 150 1.98 13.12 -14.38
N GLN A 151 0.70 12.83 -14.17
CA GLN A 151 0.09 11.59 -14.66
C GLN A 151 0.11 11.50 -16.20
N ARG A 152 -0.15 12.61 -16.91
CA ARG A 152 -0.04 12.63 -18.38
C ARG A 152 1.40 12.45 -18.84
N LEU A 153 2.38 13.03 -18.15
CA LEU A 153 3.80 12.85 -18.45
C LEU A 153 4.25 11.40 -18.26
N VAL A 154 3.82 10.74 -17.17
CA VAL A 154 4.13 9.32 -16.94
C VAL A 154 3.50 8.43 -18.01
N GLN A 155 2.26 8.71 -18.42
CA GLN A 155 1.62 8.01 -19.53
C GLN A 155 2.36 8.25 -20.85
N GLY A 156 2.77 9.49 -21.14
CA GLY A 156 3.55 9.81 -22.35
C GLY A 156 4.91 9.13 -22.39
N VAL A 157 5.61 9.02 -21.25
CA VAL A 157 6.88 8.29 -21.15
C VAL A 157 6.68 6.78 -21.38
N ALA A 158 5.59 6.21 -20.86
CA ALA A 158 5.24 4.81 -21.12
C ALA A 158 4.94 4.56 -22.61
N ASP A 159 4.20 5.46 -23.26
CA ASP A 159 3.90 5.37 -24.70
C ASP A 159 5.15 5.54 -25.56
N LEU A 160 6.05 6.47 -25.21
CA LEU A 160 7.32 6.65 -25.91
C LEU A 160 8.22 5.42 -25.77
N ARG A 161 8.26 4.80 -24.59
CA ARG A 161 9.01 3.56 -24.37
C ARG A 161 8.45 2.42 -25.21
N ALA A 162 7.12 2.26 -25.25
CA ALA A 162 6.48 1.24 -26.08
C ALA A 162 6.75 1.46 -27.58
N ARG A 163 6.83 2.71 -28.03
CA ARG A 163 7.22 3.06 -29.41
C ARG A 163 8.68 2.75 -29.69
N ALA A 164 9.59 3.06 -28.77
CA ALA A 164 11.00 2.73 -28.90
C ALA A 164 11.22 1.21 -29.03
N GLU A 165 10.57 0.42 -28.17
CA GLU A 165 10.61 -1.05 -28.22
C GLU A 165 9.99 -1.62 -29.51
N ALA A 166 9.01 -0.92 -30.10
CA ALA A 166 8.43 -1.31 -31.39
C ALA A 166 9.37 -1.00 -32.57
N VAL A 167 10.07 0.14 -32.52
CA VAL A 167 11.08 0.51 -33.52
C VAL A 167 12.30 -0.41 -33.45
N GLU A 168 12.76 -0.78 -32.27
CA GLU A 168 13.86 -1.75 -32.11
C GLU A 168 13.50 -3.11 -32.72
N ARG A 169 12.30 -3.63 -32.45
CA ARG A 169 11.82 -4.88 -33.07
C ARG A 169 11.68 -4.79 -34.60
N GLN A 170 11.25 -3.64 -35.12
CA GLN A 170 11.22 -3.41 -36.57
C GLN A 170 12.63 -3.34 -37.17
N ASN A 171 13.58 -2.70 -36.48
CA ASN A 171 14.97 -2.63 -36.94
C ASN A 171 15.65 -3.99 -36.93
N GLU A 172 15.40 -4.84 -35.91
CA GLU A 172 15.88 -6.23 -35.89
C GLU A 172 15.27 -7.05 -37.03
N ALA A 173 13.97 -6.89 -37.30
CA ALA A 173 13.32 -7.52 -38.43
C ALA A 173 13.96 -7.06 -39.75
N VAL A 174 14.12 -5.76 -39.99
CA VAL A 174 14.76 -5.26 -41.22
C VAL A 174 16.22 -5.73 -41.35
N ALA A 175 16.98 -5.75 -40.25
CA ALA A 175 18.36 -6.25 -40.26
C ALA A 175 18.45 -7.73 -40.66
N SER A 176 17.48 -8.56 -40.24
CA SER A 176 17.43 -9.97 -40.64
C SER A 176 17.14 -10.18 -42.13
N TRP A 177 16.53 -9.19 -42.81
CA TRP A 177 16.26 -9.25 -44.25
C TRP A 177 17.46 -8.75 -45.06
N VAL A 178 18.26 -7.84 -44.52
CA VAL A 178 19.47 -7.29 -45.20
C VAL A 178 20.66 -8.26 -45.13
N VAL A 179 20.75 -9.11 -44.09
CA VAL A 179 21.85 -10.08 -43.93
C VAL A 179 21.56 -11.42 -44.63
N GLY A 180 20.31 -11.67 -45.03
CA GLY A 180 19.89 -12.91 -45.70
C GLY A 180 19.65 -12.80 -47.21
N GLY A 181 20.03 -11.69 -47.84
CA GLY A 181 19.89 -11.44 -49.29
C GLY A 181 21.22 -11.47 -50.04
#